data_AF-A0A2Z6AC54-F1
#
_entry.id   AF-A0A2Z6AC54-F1
#
_cell.length_a   1.000
_cell.length_b   1.000
_cell.length_c   1.000
_cell.angle_alpha   90.00
_cell.angle_beta   90.00
_cell.angle_gamma   90.00
#
_symmetry.space_group_name_H-M   'P 1'
#
loop_
_entity.id
_entity.type
_entity.pdbx_description
1 polymer ?
#
loop_
_entity_poly.entity_id
_entity_poly.type
_entity_poly.pdbx_seq_one_letter_code
_entity_poly.pdbx_strand_id
1 'polypeptide(L)'
;MAVALGGQTGSRMMARLSAPWSRDTMLRVLRRVDPAAVPPPPARVIGIDDFAWRRGHSYGSIVVDLECREVIDLRPDRQRDTVIAWLR
;
A
#
# COMPACT_ATOMS: atom_id res chain seq x y z
N MET A 1 7.71 -5.43 -12.14
CA MET A 1 8.01 -6.68 -11.40
C MET A 1 8.59 -6.49 -10.00
N ALA A 2 9.22 -5.34 -9.65
CA ALA A 2 9.74 -5.11 -8.29
C ALA A 2 8.71 -4.53 -7.29
N VAL A 3 7.56 -4.03 -7.76
CA VAL A 3 6.58 -3.30 -6.94
C VAL A 3 5.77 -4.23 -6.01
N ALA A 4 5.64 -5.52 -6.36
CA ALA A 4 4.88 -6.48 -5.57
C ALA A 4 5.65 -7.11 -4.40
N LEU A 5 6.99 -6.99 -4.36
CA LEU A 5 7.83 -7.65 -3.36
C LEU A 5 8.26 -6.62 -2.31
N GLY A 6 7.51 -6.53 -1.22
CA GLY A 6 7.90 -5.75 -0.06
C GLY A 6 9.28 -6.16 0.49
N GLY A 7 9.97 -5.20 1.11
CA GLY A 7 11.15 -5.36 1.97
C GLY A 7 12.11 -6.52 1.61
N GLN A 8 12.21 -7.49 2.52
CA GLN A 8 13.16 -8.62 2.47
C GLN A 8 13.07 -9.45 1.18
N THR A 9 11.87 -9.61 0.62
CA THR A 9 11.69 -10.38 -0.62
C THR A 9 12.20 -9.62 -1.84
N GLY A 10 12.05 -8.28 -1.86
CA GLY A 10 12.69 -7.42 -2.85
C GLY A 10 14.22 -7.49 -2.78
N SER A 11 14.80 -7.48 -1.58
CA SER A 11 16.25 -7.64 -1.38
C SER A 11 16.78 -8.99 -1.86
N ARG A 12 16.06 -10.10 -1.59
CA ARG A 12 16.42 -11.44 -2.08
C ARG A 12 16.30 -11.57 -3.61
N MET A 13 15.32 -10.91 -4.22
CA MET A 13 15.20 -10.84 -5.68
C MET A 13 16.38 -10.06 -6.30
N MET A 14 16.82 -8.96 -5.68
CA MET A 14 17.97 -8.19 -6.17
C MET A 14 19.29 -8.97 -6.06
N ALA A 15 19.47 -9.78 -5.00
CA ALA A 15 20.62 -10.68 -4.89
C ALA A 15 20.67 -11.72 -6.03
N ARG A 16 19.52 -12.09 -6.60
CA ARG A 16 19.42 -13.00 -7.76
C ARG A 16 19.63 -12.31 -9.11
N LEU A 17 19.52 -10.98 -9.17
CA LEU A 17 19.64 -10.19 -10.40
C LEU A 17 21.04 -9.60 -10.62
N SER A 18 22.02 -9.87 -9.74
CA SER A 18 23.40 -9.37 -9.82
C SER A 18 23.53 -7.85 -10.06
N ALA A 19 22.54 -7.07 -9.61
CA ALA A 19 22.53 -5.62 -9.70
C ALA A 19 22.81 -5.02 -8.31
N PRO A 20 23.88 -4.21 -8.12
CA PRO A 20 24.25 -3.66 -6.82
C PRO A 20 23.37 -2.44 -6.49
N TRP A 21 22.09 -2.67 -6.18
CA TRP A 21 21.19 -1.60 -5.79
C TRP A 21 21.18 -1.46 -4.27
N SER A 22 21.65 -0.32 -3.77
CA SER A 22 21.50 0.02 -2.35
C SER A 22 20.02 0.21 -1.99
N ARG A 23 19.71 0.09 -0.70
CA ARG A 23 18.38 0.41 -0.15
C ARG A 23 17.88 1.77 -0.62
N ASP A 24 18.75 2.77 -0.65
CA ASP A 24 18.41 4.14 -1.06
C ASP A 24 18.08 4.25 -2.55
N THR A 25 18.80 3.52 -3.40
CA THR A 25 18.50 3.43 -4.83
C THR A 25 17.14 2.80 -5.06
N MET A 26 16.83 1.71 -4.34
CA MET A 26 15.51 1.07 -4.45
C MET A 26 14.38 1.97 -3.96
N LEU A 27 14.53 2.64 -2.81
CA LEU A 27 13.54 3.59 -2.32
C LEU A 27 13.35 4.77 -3.27
N ARG A 28 14.42 5.26 -3.91
CA ARG A 28 14.34 6.31 -4.92
C ARG A 28 13.54 5.87 -6.14
N VAL A 29 13.73 4.63 -6.61
CA VAL A 29 12.95 4.06 -7.72
C VAL A 29 11.50 3.88 -7.32
N LEU A 30 11.23 3.29 -6.15
CA LEU A 30 9.86 3.11 -5.65
C LEU A 30 9.10 4.43 -5.49
N ARG A 31 9.77 5.48 -4.99
CA ARG A 31 9.17 6.84 -4.90
C ARG A 31 8.88 7.50 -6.25
N ARG A 32 9.49 7.01 -7.34
CA ARG A 32 9.22 7.49 -8.71
C ARG A 32 8.11 6.71 -9.40
N VAL A 33 7.74 5.55 -8.86
CA VAL A 33 6.57 4.82 -9.32
C VAL A 33 5.36 5.50 -8.73
N ASP A 34 4.48 6.00 -9.59
CA ASP A 34 3.15 6.44 -9.17
C ASP A 34 2.22 5.22 -9.17
N PRO A 35 1.84 4.69 -7.99
CA PRO A 35 0.87 3.58 -7.92
C PRO A 35 -0.53 4.00 -8.37
N ALA A 36 -0.84 5.30 -8.45
CA ALA A 36 -2.14 5.83 -8.87
C ALA A 36 -2.24 6.07 -10.39
N ALA A 37 -1.26 5.62 -11.19
CA ALA A 37 -1.28 5.83 -12.64
C ALA A 37 -2.51 5.22 -13.35
N VAL A 38 -3.19 4.26 -12.72
CA VAL A 38 -4.48 3.73 -13.15
C VAL A 38 -5.38 3.58 -11.91
N PRO A 39 -6.52 4.29 -11.81
CA PRO A 39 -7.46 4.04 -10.74
C PRO A 39 -8.06 2.63 -10.91
N PRO A 40 -8.12 1.83 -9.84
CA PRO A 40 -8.77 0.52 -9.91
C PRO A 40 -10.26 0.69 -10.28
N PRO A 41 -10.86 -0.29 -10.98
CA PRO A 41 -12.30 -0.28 -11.19
C PRO A 41 -13.05 -0.22 -9.84
N PRO A 42 -14.29 0.30 -9.81
CA PRO A 42 -15.04 0.40 -8.56
C PRO A 42 -15.21 -0.98 -7.92
N ALA A 43 -14.66 -1.14 -6.72
CA ALA A 43 -14.75 -2.36 -5.94
C ALA A 43 -16.20 -2.60 -5.49
N ARG A 44 -16.73 -3.81 -5.71
CA ARG A 44 -18.10 -4.16 -5.31
C ARG A 44 -18.15 -4.73 -3.89
N VAL A 45 -17.08 -5.41 -3.47
CA VAL A 45 -16.94 -5.96 -2.12
C VAL A 45 -15.72 -5.34 -1.46
N ILE A 46 -15.96 -4.49 -0.47
CA ILE A 46 -14.91 -3.77 0.25
C ILE A 46 -14.74 -4.29 1.68
N GLY A 47 -13.49 -4.36 2.12
CA GLY A 47 -13.12 -4.55 3.51
C GLY A 47 -12.55 -3.25 4.06
N ILE A 48 -13.01 -2.87 5.25
CA ILE A 48 -12.48 -1.72 5.99
C ILE A 48 -11.99 -2.23 7.33
N ASP A 49 -10.75 -1.89 7.67
CA ASP A 49 -10.13 -2.26 8.95
C ASP A 49 -9.30 -1.09 9.50
N ASP A 50 -9.01 -1.12 10.79
CA ASP A 50 -8.10 -0.19 11.44
C ASP A 50 -6.68 -0.77 11.44
N PHE A 51 -5.71 0.05 11.04
CA PHE A 51 -4.30 -0.32 11.07
C PHE A 51 -3.47 0.69 11.86
N ALA A 52 -2.28 0.26 12.29
CA ALA A 52 -1.32 1.10 12.98
C ALA A 52 -0.06 1.25 12.14
N TRP A 53 0.31 2.48 11.77
CA TRP A 53 1.67 2.76 11.24
C TRP A 53 2.71 2.53 12.32
N ARG A 54 2.41 2.97 13.54
CA ARG A 54 3.20 2.72 14.73
C ARG A 54 2.25 2.43 15.89
N ARG A 55 2.23 1.16 16.32
CA ARG A 55 1.37 0.69 17.42
C ARG A 55 1.53 1.59 18.64
N GLY A 56 0.40 2.06 19.19
CA GLY A 56 0.35 2.98 20.33
C GLY A 56 0.55 4.46 20.00
N HIS A 57 0.77 4.83 18.73
CA HIS A 57 1.05 6.22 18.35
C HIS A 57 0.16 6.72 17.21
N SER A 58 0.12 6.00 16.09
CA SER A 58 -0.57 6.45 14.89
C SER A 58 -1.37 5.31 14.27
N TYR A 59 -2.66 5.59 14.09
CA TYR A 59 -3.66 4.68 13.58
C TYR A 59 -4.45 5.36 12.47
N GLY A 60 -4.96 4.56 11.55
CA GLY A 60 -5.92 5.00 10.56
C GLY A 60 -6.68 3.81 9.99
N SER A 61 -7.48 4.04 8.96
CA SER A 61 -8.27 3.00 8.33
C SER A 61 -7.69 2.60 6.97
N ILE A 62 -7.65 1.30 6.72
CA ILE A 62 -7.28 0.72 5.42
C ILE A 62 -8.54 0.28 4.70
N VAL A 63 -8.61 0.56 3.40
CA VAL A 63 -9.70 0.09 2.54
C VAL A 63 -9.14 -0.84 1.49
N VAL A 64 -9.74 -2.02 1.38
CA VAL A 64 -9.29 -3.12 0.52
C VAL A 64 -10.44 -3.57 -0.36
N ASP A 65 -10.18 -3.69 -1.66
CA ASP A 65 -11.04 -4.47 -2.55
C ASP A 65 -10.83 -5.95 -2.25
N LEU A 66 -11.85 -6.63 -1.73
CA LEU A 66 -11.77 -8.04 -1.35
C LEU A 66 -11.85 -8.99 -2.55
N GLU A 67 -12.37 -8.54 -3.69
CA GLU A 67 -12.41 -9.34 -4.92
C GLU A 67 -11.02 -9.38 -5.55
N CYS A 68 -10.37 -8.23 -5.69
CA CYS A 68 -9.03 -8.12 -6.28
C CYS A 68 -7.90 -8.36 -5.27
N ARG A 69 -8.20 -8.32 -3.96
CA ARG A 69 -7.23 -8.36 -2.85
C ARG A 69 -6.21 -7.23 -2.92
N GLU A 70 -6.67 -6.05 -3.33
CA GLU A 70 -5.84 -4.86 -3.50
C GLU A 70 -6.24 -3.75 -2.52
N VAL A 71 -5.24 -3.00 -2.04
CA VAL A 71 -5.48 -1.82 -1.21
C VAL A 71 -5.89 -0.68 -2.13
N ILE A 72 -7.07 -0.10 -1.89
CA ILE A 72 -7.62 0.98 -2.70
C ILE A 72 -7.50 2.35 -2.03
N ASP A 73 -7.45 2.41 -0.70
CA ASP A 73 -7.19 3.66 0.02
C ASP A 73 -6.56 3.42 1.42
N LEU A 74 -5.81 4.41 1.91
CA LEU A 74 -5.27 4.50 3.26
C LEU A 74 -5.63 5.85 3.86
N ARG A 75 -6.49 5.84 4.89
CA ARG A 75 -6.97 7.04 5.57
C ARG A 75 -6.08 7.38 6.77
N PRO A 76 -5.73 8.66 6.99
CA PRO A 76 -4.84 9.07 8.08
C PRO A 76 -5.47 9.01 9.47
N ASP A 77 -6.77 8.77 9.56
CA ASP A 77 -7.54 8.65 10.80
C ASP A 77 -8.50 7.46 10.74
N ARG A 78 -9.11 7.15 11.89
CA ARG A 78 -10.08 6.05 12.07
C ARG A 78 -11.49 6.56 12.43
N GLN A 79 -11.79 7.81 12.09
CA GLN A 79 -13.07 8.40 12.47
C GLN A 79 -14.19 7.81 11.61
N ARG A 80 -15.30 7.47 12.25
CA ARG A 80 -16.49 6.96 11.57
C ARG A 80 -16.95 7.92 10.48
N ASP A 81 -16.95 9.22 10.74
CA ASP A 81 -17.42 10.21 9.77
C ASP A 81 -16.53 10.28 8.53
N THR A 82 -15.21 10.13 8.70
CA THR A 82 -14.27 10.02 7.58
C THR A 82 -14.57 8.80 6.72
N VAL A 83 -14.86 7.66 7.35
CA VAL A 83 -15.21 6.41 6.64
C VAL A 83 -16.57 6.52 5.94
N ILE A 84 -17.57 7.11 6.58
CA ILE A 84 -18.89 7.35 5.98
C ILE A 84 -18.76 8.28 4.77
N ALA A 85 -17.96 9.34 4.89
CA ALA A 85 -17.71 10.25 3.78
C ALA A 85 -17.02 9.55 2.60
N TRP A 86 -16.17 8.56 2.88
CA TRP A 86 -15.50 7.74 1.87
C TRP A 86 -16.46 6.77 1.16
N LEU A 87 -17.46 6.23 1.86
CA LEU A 87 -18.44 5.29 1.31
C LEU A 87 -19.47 5.93 0.37
N ARG A 88 -19.55 7.26 0.33
CA ARG A 88 -20.50 8.01 -0.51
C ARG A 88 -19.93 8.23 -1.91
#